data_AF-A0A844CZP1-F1
#
_entry.id   AF-A0A844CZP1-F1
#
_cell.length_a   1.000
_cell.length_b   1.000
_cell.length_c   1.000
_cell.angle_alpha   90.00
_cell.angle_beta   90.00
_cell.angle_gamma   90.00
#
_symmetry.space_group_name_H-M   'P 1'
#
loop_
_entity.id
_entity.type
_entity.pdbx_description
1 polymer ?
#
loop_
_entity_poly.entity_id
_entity_poly.type
_entity_poly.pdbx_seq_one_letter_code
_entity_poly.pdbx_strand_id
1 'polypeptide(L)' 'MGGGGLLFMLVMAVLVVVPFWRLLPKFGIPNWVALAAIIPFGALVLLWVMAFRDKIDGGRT' A
#
# COMPACT_ATOMS: atom_id res chain seq x y z
N MET A 1 -32.18 4.42 -1.64
CA MET A 1 -31.12 3.86 -0.76
C MET A 1 -29.91 3.59 -1.63
N GLY A 2 -28.82 4.36 -1.51
CA GLY A 2 -27.68 4.23 -2.44
C GLY A 2 -26.42 5.02 -2.06
N GLY A 3 -26.53 6.06 -1.22
CA GLY A 3 -25.36 6.84 -0.77
C GLY A 3 -24.45 6.11 0.23
N GLY A 4 -24.99 5.19 1.02
CA GLY A 4 -24.22 4.47 2.04
C GLY A 4 -23.12 3.56 1.45
N GLY A 5 -23.38 2.94 0.31
CA GLY A 5 -22.41 2.06 -0.36
C GLY A 5 -21.19 2.80 -0.90
N LEU A 6 -21.39 3.98 -1.49
CA LEU A 6 -20.30 4.81 -2.02
C LEU A 6 -19.41 5.37 -0.89
N LEU A 7 -20.02 5.87 0.19
CA LEU A 7 -19.27 6.32 1.36
C LEU A 7 -18.48 5.18 1.99
N PHE A 8 -19.09 3.99 2.14
CA PHE A 8 -18.40 2.81 2.65
C PHE A 8 -17.22 2.39 1.76
N MET A 9 -17.39 2.41 0.44
CA MET A 9 -16.32 2.09 -0.52
C MET A 9 -15.13 3.06 -0.40
N LEU A 10 -15.40 4.36 -0.26
CA LEU A 10 -14.34 5.36 -0.07
C LEU A 10 -13.61 5.17 1.27
N VAL A 11 -14.35 4.89 2.35
CA VAL A 11 -13.74 4.58 3.65
C VAL A 11 -12.85 3.35 3.55
N MET A 12 -13.32 2.27 2.90
CA MET A 12 -12.52 1.06 2.69
C MET A 12 -11.28 1.33 1.84
N ALA A 13 -11.39 2.10 0.76
CA ALA A 13 -10.25 2.48 -0.06
C ALA A 13 -9.19 3.25 0.74
N VAL A 14 -9.62 4.19 1.59
CA VAL A 14 -8.71 4.94 2.48
C VAL A 14 -8.05 4.02 3.51
N LEU A 15 -8.81 3.12 4.15
CA LEU A 15 -8.28 2.16 5.11
C LEU A 15 -7.21 1.23 4.50
N VAL A 16 -7.33 0.93 3.21
CA VAL A 16 -6.31 0.16 2.48
C VAL A 16 -5.12 1.02 2.07
N VAL A 17 -5.32 2.22 1.51
CA VAL A 17 -4.21 3.05 0.98
C VAL A 17 -3.34 3.67 2.07
N VAL A 18 -3.95 4.15 3.15
CA VAL A 18 -3.25 4.84 4.26
C VAL A 18 -2.12 4.02 4.88
N PRO A 19 -2.27 2.71 5.21
CA PRO A 19 -1.18 1.92 5.76
C PRO A 19 0.00 1.83 4.77
N PHE A 20 -0.25 1.64 3.47
CA PHE A 20 0.84 1.68 2.48
C PHE A 20 1.53 3.05 2.45
N TRP A 21 0.77 4.14 2.55
CA TRP A 21 1.34 5.49 2.61
C TRP A 21 2.28 5.71 3.80
N ARG A 22 2.03 5.04 4.93
CA ARG A 22 2.93 5.07 6.11
C ARG A 22 4.05 4.04 6.04
N LEU A 23 3.85 2.91 5.36
CA LEU A 23 4.85 1.83 5.25
C LEU A 23 5.91 2.14 4.19
N LEU A 24 5.51 2.53 2.98
CA LEU A 24 6.41 2.80 1.86
C LEU A 24 7.60 3.73 2.19
N PRO A 25 7.43 4.87 2.87
CA PRO A 25 8.56 5.74 3.21
C PRO A 25 9.54 5.12 4.22
N LYS A 26 9.09 4.16 5.06
CA LYS A 26 10.00 3.41 5.96
C LYS A 26 10.93 2.48 5.19
N PHE A 27 10.44 1.95 4.08
CA PHE A 27 11.29 1.22 3.16
C PHE A 27 12.14 2.19 2.34
N GLY A 28 11.70 3.43 2.08
CA GLY A 28 12.37 4.36 1.18
C GLY A 28 11.79 4.33 -0.23
N ILE A 29 10.53 3.89 -0.35
CA ILE A 29 9.71 3.95 -1.56
C ILE A 29 8.90 5.27 -1.48
N PRO A 30 8.80 6.03 -2.59
CA PRO A 30 8.08 7.30 -2.54
C PRO A 30 6.56 7.10 -2.34
N ASN A 31 5.97 7.97 -1.52
CA ASN A 31 4.59 7.84 -1.04
C ASN A 31 3.54 7.76 -2.15
N TRP A 32 3.73 8.46 -3.28
CA TRP A 32 2.76 8.43 -4.38
C TRP A 32 2.53 7.02 -4.95
N VAL A 33 3.47 6.10 -4.76
CA VAL A 33 3.35 4.69 -5.19
C VAL A 33 2.26 3.95 -4.39
N ALA A 34 1.88 4.41 -3.19
CA ALA A 34 0.78 3.80 -2.43
C ALA A 34 -0.56 3.82 -3.17
N LEU A 35 -0.74 4.73 -4.13
CA LEU A 35 -1.95 4.75 -4.97
C LEU A 35 -2.09 3.48 -5.82
N ALA A 36 -0.98 2.80 -6.15
CA ALA A 36 -1.04 1.51 -6.82
C ALA A 36 -1.75 0.43 -5.96
N ALA A 37 -1.78 0.60 -4.64
CA ALA A 37 -2.48 -0.30 -3.73
C ALA A 37 -4.01 -0.21 -3.83
N ILE A 38 -4.56 0.79 -4.52
CA ILE A 38 -6.00 0.86 -4.85
C ILE A 38 -6.40 -0.34 -5.72
N ILE A 39 -5.50 -0.81 -6.58
CA ILE A 39 -5.68 -2.00 -7.40
C ILE A 39 -5.17 -3.20 -6.58
N PRO A 40 -5.97 -4.26 -6.39
CA PRO A 40 -5.56 -5.43 -5.59
C PRO A 40 -4.19 -6.00 -6.01
N PHE A 41 -3.93 -6.03 -7.32
CA PHE A 41 -2.66 -6.50 -7.86
C PHE A 41 -1.48 -5.56 -7.54
N GLY A 42 -1.70 -4.25 -7.56
CA GLY A 42 -0.67 -3.29 -7.16
C GLY A 42 -0.34 -3.37 -5.67
N ALA A 43 -1.34 -3.64 -4.82
CA ALA A 43 -1.11 -3.93 -3.41
C ALA A 43 -0.26 -5.19 -3.21
N LEU A 44 -0.55 -6.28 -3.95
CA LEU A 44 0.26 -7.51 -3.91
C LEU A 44 1.71 -7.26 -4.34
N VAL A 45 1.93 -6.51 -5.41
CA VAL A 45 3.29 -6.14 -5.87
C VAL A 45 4.00 -5.31 -4.82
N LEU A 46 3.34 -4.31 -4.23
CA LEU A 46 3.94 -3.48 -3.18
C LEU A 46 4.31 -4.29 -1.94
N LEU A 47 3.43 -5.20 -1.52
CA LEU A 47 3.72 -6.12 -0.42
C LEU A 47 4.91 -7.02 -0.75
N TRP A 48 4.98 -7.56 -1.97
CA TRP A 48 6.12 -8.36 -2.41
C TRP A 48 7.42 -7.55 -2.36
N VAL A 49 7.44 -6.36 -2.95
CA VAL A 49 8.62 -5.49 -2.94
C VAL A 49 9.05 -5.19 -1.51
N MET A 50 8.13 -4.82 -0.61
CA MET A 50 8.45 -4.54 0.79
C MET A 50 8.95 -5.78 1.54
N ALA A 51 8.32 -6.95 1.35
CA ALA A 51 8.69 -8.19 2.03
C ALA A 51 10.06 -8.74 1.60
N PHE A 52 10.42 -8.54 0.33
CA PHE A 52 11.69 -8.99 -0.21
C PHE A 52 12.76 -7.90 -0.21
N ARG A 53 12.44 -6.67 0.19
CA ARG A 53 13.39 -5.56 0.20
C ARG A 53 14.61 -5.84 1.08
N ASP A 54 14.41 -6.40 2.26
CA ASP A 54 15.51 -6.75 3.18
C ASP A 54 16.48 -7.79 2.57
N LYS A 55 15.99 -8.62 1.63
CA LYS A 55 16.82 -9.58 0.88
C LYS A 55 17.54 -8.94 -0.30
N ILE A 56 17.02 -7.84 -0.83
CA ILE A 56 17.58 -7.09 -1.98
C ILE A 56 18.63 -6.07 -1.50
N ASP A 57 18.39 -5.38 -0.39
CA ASP A 57 19.31 -4.37 0.16
C ASP A 57 20.56 -4.99 0.83
N GLY A 58 20.66 -6.32 0.87
CA GLY A 58 21.83 -7.07 1.35
C GLY A 58 21.90 -7.04 2.87
N GLY A 59 21.63 -8.19 3.51
CA GLY A 59 21.61 -8.36 4.96
C GLY A 59 22.73 -7.62 5.68
N ARG A 60 22.39 -6.46 6.27
CA ARG A 60 23.17 -5.91 7.37
C ARG A 60 22.51 -6.42 8.64
N THR A 61 23.17 -7.43 9.20
CA THR A 61 23.16 -7.83 10.62
C THR A 61 23.02 -6.64 11.55
#